data_AF-A0AAV0KA09-F1
#
_entry.id   AF-A0AAV0KA09-F1
#
_cell.length_a   1.000
_cell.length_b   1.000
_cell.length_c   1.000
_cell.angle_alpha   90.00
_cell.angle_beta   90.00
_cell.angle_gamma   90.00
#
_symmetry.space_group_name_H-M   'P 1'
#
loop_
_entity.id
_entity.type
_entity.pdbx_description
1 polymer ?
#
loop_
_entity_poly.entity_id
_entity_poly.type
_entity_poly.pdbx_seq_one_letter_code
_entity_poly.pdbx_strand_id
1 'polypeptide(L)'
;MDTMKSFKGYGKVDEAEERAFRQKTRRRLIIVGISSILLVGIIIGAVAGVVIRNRKSGGSGSDADKLPPTESPAASLKAVCSVTQYPSSCYSSITALEGGSNSSDPEVLFRLSLRAAMAELSKLKDFPAAIQLPSDIANDTMLRQAINVCAAVFEDSVDRLNDSIASITAQPAGEGKQQQVLSRERVDDLKTWLSAAVTDLDTCLDAVQLNETEHPGSGAILEQLNSAMENSTELASNSLAIVTKVLGLLSDFNIPIHRRRRLMTAEAESDSGFPRWVSDGVGGAGGLRPNVTVAQDGSGNFTTIAKAVELIPKKSLWKYIIYIKQGTYKENVILDKHRWNVLVYGDGKDKTIVSGSLNFVDGTPTFDTATFAVQGKNFMARDMKFINTAGPEKHQAVAFRSGADMSVYYRCSFDAYQDTLYPHSNRQFYRDCDITGTIDFIFGNAAVVFQGCKIQPRQPMSNQFNTITAQGKKDPNQNTGISIQKCDFTPLSANLTARTYLGRPWKDFSTTVIMQSSIGGFLNQLGWLPWVSGVEPPNTIFYAEYQNTGPGSSVAGRVKWAGYKPALTKDEAARFTVGSFIQGGAWLPATSVAFDSAL
;
A
#
# COMPACT_ATOMS: atom_id res chain seq x y z
N MET A 1 19.77 54.06 -33.55
CA MET A 1 18.84 53.55 -34.58
C MET A 1 19.24 52.11 -34.77
N ASP A 2 18.60 51.26 -33.98
CA ASP A 2 19.29 50.10 -33.41
C ASP A 2 19.00 48.81 -34.16
N THR A 3 20.10 48.10 -34.37
CA THR A 3 20.33 46.75 -34.86
C THR A 3 19.17 45.75 -34.72
N MET A 4 18.67 45.32 -35.88
CA MET A 4 18.05 43.99 -36.06
C MET A 4 19.15 42.91 -36.11
N LYS A 5 19.05 41.88 -35.25
CA LYS A 5 19.73 40.60 -35.44
C LYS A 5 18.70 39.47 -35.42
N SER A 6 18.50 38.86 -36.59
CA SER A 6 17.86 37.56 -36.78
C SER A 6 18.85 36.45 -36.43
N PHE A 7 18.44 35.51 -35.58
CA PHE A 7 19.17 34.26 -35.32
C PHE A 7 18.34 33.08 -35.87
N LYS A 8 18.81 32.46 -36.96
CA LYS A 8 18.60 31.03 -37.27
C LYS A 8 19.49 30.26 -36.27
N GLY A 9 19.10 29.20 -35.57
CA GLY A 9 18.35 28.02 -35.99
C GLY A 9 19.31 26.82 -35.94
N TYR A 10 19.48 26.19 -34.76
CA TYR A 10 20.28 24.98 -34.56
C TYR A 10 19.38 23.88 -34.00
N GLY A 11 19.48 22.67 -34.57
CA GLY A 11 18.92 21.45 -33.99
C GLY A 11 17.81 20.78 -34.81
N LYS A 12 18.11 20.32 -36.04
CA LYS A 12 17.41 19.15 -36.59
C LYS A 12 18.19 17.91 -36.14
N VAL A 13 17.62 17.18 -35.19
CA VAL A 13 18.04 15.80 -34.91
C VAL A 13 17.62 14.98 -36.13
N ASP A 14 18.56 14.21 -36.69
CA ASP A 14 18.29 13.36 -37.84
C ASP A 14 17.30 12.24 -37.45
N GLU A 15 16.12 12.22 -38.08
CA GLU A 15 15.10 11.20 -37.83
C GLU A 15 15.61 9.78 -38.11
N ALA A 16 16.66 9.63 -38.93
CA ALA A 16 17.30 8.34 -39.19
C ALA A 16 18.14 7.86 -37.99
N GLU A 17 18.83 8.75 -37.29
CA GLU A 17 19.60 8.43 -36.08
C GLU A 17 18.69 8.10 -34.89
N GLU A 18 17.57 8.80 -34.74
CA GLU A 18 16.60 8.50 -33.69
C GLU A 18 15.88 7.16 -33.92
N ARG A 19 15.57 6.82 -35.18
CA ARG A 19 15.03 5.49 -35.54
C ARG A 19 16.05 4.38 -35.34
N ALA A 20 17.33 4.61 -35.66
CA ALA A 20 18.42 3.66 -35.43
C ALA A 20 18.68 3.46 -33.93
N PHE A 21 18.66 4.52 -33.12
CA PHE A 21 18.78 4.44 -31.66
C PHE A 21 17.58 3.71 -31.06
N ARG A 22 16.34 4.04 -31.45
CA ARG A 22 15.13 3.34 -31.00
C ARG A 22 15.16 1.86 -31.40
N GLN A 23 15.58 1.49 -32.60
CA GLN A 23 15.74 0.08 -32.99
C GLN A 23 16.83 -0.64 -32.20
N LYS A 24 17.97 0.01 -31.93
CA LYS A 24 19.07 -0.55 -31.13
C LYS A 24 18.67 -0.73 -29.67
N THR A 25 17.92 0.21 -29.11
CA THR A 25 17.38 0.16 -27.74
C THR A 25 16.23 -0.84 -27.64
N ARG A 26 15.34 -0.94 -28.64
CA ARG A 26 14.29 -1.98 -28.69
C ARG A 26 14.87 -3.37 -28.87
N ARG A 27 15.93 -3.54 -29.69
CA ARG A 27 16.69 -4.80 -29.78
C ARG A 27 17.38 -5.12 -28.45
N ARG A 28 17.99 -4.15 -27.77
CA ARG A 28 18.57 -4.37 -26.43
C ARG A 28 17.52 -4.73 -25.39
N LEU A 29 16.35 -4.09 -25.40
CA LEU A 29 15.25 -4.42 -24.48
C LEU A 29 14.59 -5.76 -24.80
N ILE A 30 14.48 -6.13 -26.07
CA ILE A 30 14.01 -7.46 -26.50
C ILE A 30 15.06 -8.52 -26.13
N ILE A 31 16.36 -8.25 -26.28
CA ILE A 31 17.43 -9.16 -25.86
C ILE A 31 17.44 -9.30 -24.34
N VAL A 32 17.33 -8.20 -23.57
CA VAL A 32 17.21 -8.25 -22.11
C VAL A 32 15.94 -8.98 -21.69
N GLY A 33 14.80 -8.71 -22.32
CA GLY A 33 13.53 -9.41 -22.04
C GLY A 33 13.60 -10.90 -22.36
N ILE A 34 14.14 -11.29 -23.52
CA ILE A 34 14.33 -12.69 -23.91
C ILE A 34 15.38 -13.36 -23.02
N SER A 35 16.48 -12.68 -22.66
CA SER A 35 17.48 -13.19 -21.74
C SER A 35 16.94 -13.34 -20.32
N SER A 36 16.09 -12.44 -19.83
CA SER A 36 15.40 -12.57 -18.54
C SER A 36 14.37 -13.69 -18.57
N ILE A 37 13.61 -13.87 -19.64
CA ILE A 37 12.66 -14.99 -19.81
C ILE A 37 13.41 -16.32 -19.91
N LEU A 38 14.54 -16.37 -20.62
CA LEU A 38 15.40 -17.56 -20.69
C LEU A 38 16.07 -17.85 -19.35
N LEU A 39 16.54 -16.84 -18.62
CA LEU A 39 17.13 -17.01 -17.28
C LEU A 39 16.07 -17.50 -16.27
N VAL A 40 14.85 -16.95 -16.32
CA VAL A 40 13.71 -17.43 -15.52
C VAL A 40 13.30 -18.84 -15.94
N GLY A 41 13.32 -19.17 -17.23
CA GLY A 41 13.08 -20.53 -17.72
C GLY A 41 14.15 -21.53 -17.27
N ILE A 42 15.42 -21.10 -17.21
CA ILE A 42 16.54 -21.88 -16.66
C ILE A 42 16.39 -22.04 -15.15
N ILE A 43 15.96 -21.00 -14.42
CA ILE A 43 15.62 -21.06 -12.99
C ILE A 43 14.48 -22.06 -12.75
N ILE A 44 13.43 -22.04 -13.58
CA ILE A 44 12.33 -23.01 -13.50
C ILE A 44 12.82 -24.44 -13.79
N GLY A 45 13.68 -24.61 -14.80
CA GLY A 45 14.30 -25.90 -15.13
C GLY A 45 15.21 -26.43 -14.02
N ALA A 46 15.98 -25.55 -13.38
CA ALA A 46 16.87 -25.88 -12.28
C ALA A 46 16.11 -26.23 -10.99
N VAL A 47 15.12 -25.40 -10.61
CA VAL A 47 14.29 -25.63 -9.42
C VAL A 47 13.41 -26.88 -9.59
N ALA A 48 12.81 -27.09 -10.76
CA ALA A 48 12.06 -28.33 -11.05
C ALA A 48 12.99 -29.57 -11.08
N GLY A 49 14.21 -29.44 -11.61
CA GLY A 49 15.21 -30.52 -11.66
C GLY A 49 15.69 -30.97 -10.26
N VAL A 50 15.87 -30.04 -9.32
CA VAL A 50 16.30 -30.32 -7.94
C VAL A 50 15.20 -31.05 -7.14
N VAL A 51 13.94 -30.64 -7.27
CA VAL A 51 12.80 -31.26 -6.57
C VAL A 51 12.54 -32.71 -7.05
N ILE A 52 12.80 -33.00 -8.33
CA ILE A 52 12.64 -34.35 -8.90
C ILE A 52 13.74 -35.32 -8.42
N ARG A 53 14.97 -34.84 -8.19
CA ARG A 53 16.13 -35.70 -7.90
C ARG A 53 16.28 -36.09 -6.43
N ASN A 54 15.83 -35.27 -5.48
CA ASN A 54 15.76 -35.63 -4.04
C ASN A 54 14.80 -36.80 -3.73
N ARG A 55 14.08 -37.32 -4.73
CA ARG A 55 13.24 -38.53 -4.61
C ARG A 55 13.91 -39.83 -5.04
N LYS A 56 15.06 -39.78 -5.73
CA LYS A 56 15.71 -40.96 -6.32
C LYS A 56 16.89 -41.51 -5.50
N SER A 57 17.19 -41.01 -4.30
CA SER A 57 18.27 -41.57 -3.46
C SER A 57 17.90 -42.85 -2.69
N GLY A 58 16.82 -43.54 -3.10
CA GLY A 58 16.46 -44.87 -2.61
C GLY A 58 16.24 -45.83 -3.78
N GLY A 59 17.32 -46.26 -4.43
CA GLY A 59 17.28 -47.25 -5.49
C GLY A 59 18.59 -47.34 -6.26
N SER A 60 19.36 -48.38 -5.99
CA SER A 60 20.58 -48.75 -6.70
C SER A 60 20.31 -48.96 -8.20
N GLY A 61 21.20 -48.44 -9.06
CA GLY A 61 21.19 -48.76 -10.49
C GLY A 61 22.05 -47.78 -11.27
N SER A 62 23.21 -48.25 -11.71
CA SER A 62 24.17 -47.62 -12.60
C SER A 62 23.52 -47.13 -13.90
N ASP A 63 23.77 -45.88 -14.26
CA ASP A 63 24.22 -45.49 -15.60
C ASP A 63 24.64 -44.02 -15.58
N ALA A 64 25.95 -43.82 -15.73
CA ALA A 64 26.58 -42.53 -15.92
C ALA A 64 26.62 -42.24 -17.41
N ASP A 65 25.80 -41.30 -17.89
CA ASP A 65 26.31 -40.23 -18.76
C ASP A 65 25.26 -39.16 -19.07
N LYS A 66 25.74 -37.91 -19.07
CA LYS A 66 25.05 -36.63 -19.38
C LYS A 66 24.06 -36.10 -18.33
N LEU A 67 24.58 -35.54 -17.24
CA LEU A 67 23.85 -34.60 -16.37
C LEU A 67 24.24 -33.14 -16.65
N PRO A 68 23.29 -32.18 -16.62
CA PRO A 68 23.61 -30.75 -16.50
C PRO A 68 24.19 -30.46 -15.10
N PRO A 69 25.02 -29.41 -14.95
CA PRO A 69 25.76 -29.16 -13.72
C PRO A 69 24.81 -28.86 -12.55
N THR A 70 25.08 -29.46 -11.39
CA THR A 70 24.50 -29.08 -10.10
C THR A 70 24.82 -27.61 -9.83
N GLU A 71 23.81 -26.74 -9.76
CA GLU A 71 24.01 -25.36 -9.35
C GLU A 71 24.48 -25.31 -7.88
N SER A 72 25.54 -24.56 -7.62
CA SER A 72 26.06 -24.36 -6.27
C SER A 72 25.10 -23.51 -5.44
N PRO A 73 25.04 -23.67 -4.10
CA PRO A 73 24.28 -22.77 -3.22
C PRO A 73 24.55 -21.28 -3.48
N ALA A 74 25.80 -20.92 -3.78
CA ALA A 74 26.19 -19.57 -4.15
C ALA A 74 25.54 -19.08 -5.46
N ALA A 75 25.37 -19.96 -6.46
CA ALA A 75 24.68 -19.64 -7.70
C ALA A 75 23.18 -19.40 -7.46
N SER A 76 22.54 -20.24 -6.64
CA SER A 76 21.13 -20.08 -6.27
C SER A 76 20.88 -18.79 -5.48
N LEU A 77 21.75 -18.46 -4.51
CA LEU A 77 21.69 -17.19 -3.78
C LEU A 77 21.85 -15.99 -4.72
N LYS A 78 22.81 -16.05 -5.66
CA LYS A 78 23.01 -14.98 -6.65
C LYS A 78 21.79 -14.83 -7.56
N ALA A 79 21.14 -15.92 -7.94
CA ALA A 79 19.91 -15.88 -8.73
C ALA A 79 18.76 -15.21 -7.95
N VAL A 80 18.54 -15.59 -6.69
CA VAL A 80 17.53 -14.97 -5.82
C VAL A 80 17.80 -13.48 -5.61
N CYS A 81 19.05 -13.09 -5.32
CA CYS A 81 19.40 -11.68 -5.14
C CYS A 81 19.39 -10.86 -6.43
N SER A 82 19.50 -11.50 -7.61
CA SER A 82 19.49 -10.77 -8.89
C SER A 82 18.15 -10.09 -9.21
N VAL A 83 17.05 -10.51 -8.56
CA VAL A 83 15.71 -9.96 -8.80
C VAL A 83 15.40 -8.75 -7.92
N THR A 84 16.26 -8.46 -6.93
CA THR A 84 16.06 -7.40 -5.95
C THR A 84 16.54 -6.04 -6.45
N GLN A 85 16.14 -4.96 -5.75
CA GLN A 85 16.65 -3.63 -6.06
C GLN A 85 18.11 -3.43 -5.63
N TYR A 86 18.53 -4.16 -4.58
CA TYR A 86 19.88 -4.07 -4.01
C TYR A 86 20.58 -5.44 -4.00
N PRO A 87 21.00 -5.99 -5.16
CA PRO A 87 21.54 -7.35 -5.25
C PRO A 87 22.80 -7.58 -4.40
N SER A 88 23.67 -6.57 -4.31
CA SER A 88 24.92 -6.64 -3.53
C SER A 88 24.63 -6.77 -2.04
N SER A 89 23.74 -5.92 -1.53
CA SER A 89 23.28 -5.89 -0.13
C SER A 89 22.50 -7.17 0.24
N CYS A 90 21.67 -7.67 -0.68
CA CYS A 90 21.00 -8.97 -0.54
C CYS A 90 22.01 -10.11 -0.38
N TYR A 91 23.03 -10.17 -1.24
CA TYR A 91 24.01 -11.26 -1.23
C TYR A 91 24.87 -11.23 0.03
N SER A 92 25.40 -10.06 0.40
CA SER A 92 26.27 -9.91 1.58
C SER A 92 25.52 -10.21 2.87
N SER A 93 24.31 -9.68 3.04
CA SER A 93 23.52 -9.85 4.26
C SER A 93 23.08 -11.30 4.49
N ILE A 94 22.67 -12.02 3.44
CA ILE A 94 22.27 -13.43 3.57
C ILE A 94 23.50 -14.33 3.80
N THR A 95 24.63 -14.06 3.15
CA THR A 95 25.88 -14.83 3.32
C THR A 95 26.44 -14.69 4.74
N ALA A 96 26.23 -13.53 5.38
CA ALA A 96 26.66 -13.29 6.75
C ALA A 96 25.88 -14.09 7.81
N LEU A 97 24.71 -14.64 7.45
CA LEU A 97 23.88 -15.45 8.35
C LEU A 97 24.23 -16.94 8.27
N GLU A 98 24.14 -17.64 9.41
CA GLU A 98 24.33 -19.09 9.47
C GLU A 98 23.38 -19.82 8.51
N GLY A 99 23.94 -20.62 7.61
CA GLY A 99 23.20 -21.38 6.59
C GLY A 99 22.97 -20.66 5.26
N GLY A 100 23.33 -19.37 5.13
CA GLY A 100 23.17 -18.62 3.88
C GLY A 100 24.00 -19.13 2.70
N SER A 101 25.19 -19.65 2.98
CA SER A 101 26.11 -20.20 1.96
C SER A 101 25.82 -21.66 1.58
N ASN A 102 24.88 -22.32 2.26
CA ASN A 102 24.71 -23.77 2.18
C ASN A 102 23.37 -24.22 1.60
N SER A 103 22.42 -23.29 1.38
CA SER A 103 21.09 -23.61 0.87
C SER A 103 20.90 -23.16 -0.58
N SER A 104 20.29 -24.02 -1.40
CA SER A 104 19.76 -23.68 -2.72
C SER A 104 18.23 -23.51 -2.73
N ASP A 105 17.58 -23.63 -1.57
CA ASP A 105 16.12 -23.54 -1.44
C ASP A 105 15.66 -22.07 -1.34
N PRO A 106 14.85 -21.58 -2.31
CA PRO A 106 14.33 -20.22 -2.30
C PRO A 106 13.53 -19.83 -1.05
N GLU A 107 12.84 -20.78 -0.40
CA GLU A 107 12.07 -20.50 0.81
C GLU A 107 13.00 -20.23 2.00
N VAL A 108 14.06 -21.04 2.11
CA VAL A 108 15.11 -20.83 3.12
C VAL A 108 15.83 -19.50 2.89
N LEU A 109 16.16 -19.18 1.64
CA LEU A 109 16.82 -17.92 1.28
C LEU A 109 15.93 -16.70 1.58
N PHE A 110 14.63 -16.79 1.32
CA PHE A 110 13.67 -15.75 1.71
C PHE A 110 13.55 -15.60 3.24
N ARG A 111 13.51 -16.70 3.99
CA ARG A 111 13.50 -16.65 5.46
C ARG A 111 14.77 -16.00 6.01
N LEU A 112 15.92 -16.25 5.38
CA LEU A 112 17.18 -15.58 5.74
C LEU A 112 17.15 -14.10 5.39
N SER A 113 16.57 -13.70 4.26
CA SER A 113 16.41 -12.27 3.91
C SER A 113 15.54 -11.54 4.92
N LEU A 114 14.43 -12.14 5.38
CA LEU A 114 13.57 -11.58 6.41
C LEU A 114 14.29 -11.42 7.75
N ARG A 115 15.12 -12.40 8.14
CA ARG A 115 15.93 -12.32 9.35
C ARG A 115 16.97 -11.21 9.27
N ALA A 116 17.63 -11.05 8.13
CA ALA A 116 18.58 -9.96 7.90
C ALA A 116 17.89 -8.60 8.01
N ALA A 117 16.74 -8.42 7.35
CA ALA A 117 15.95 -7.19 7.44
C ALA A 117 15.51 -6.89 8.88
N MET A 118 15.03 -7.90 9.61
CA MET A 118 14.63 -7.77 11.00
C MET A 118 15.80 -7.35 11.89
N ALA A 119 16.98 -7.94 11.69
CA ALA A 119 18.16 -7.66 12.50
C ALA A 119 18.62 -6.20 12.36
N GLU A 120 18.60 -5.65 11.14
CA GLU A 120 18.93 -4.24 10.92
C GLU A 120 17.82 -3.31 11.43
N LEU A 121 16.55 -3.62 11.14
CA LEU A 121 15.42 -2.80 11.58
C LEU A 121 15.31 -2.72 13.12
N SER A 122 15.59 -3.81 13.82
CA SER A 122 15.54 -3.84 15.29
C SER A 122 16.55 -2.88 15.94
N LYS A 123 17.64 -2.52 15.23
CA LYS A 123 18.61 -1.52 15.71
C LYS A 123 18.05 -0.09 15.69
N LEU A 124 17.02 0.16 14.88
CA LEU A 124 16.42 1.49 14.74
C LEU A 124 15.44 1.84 15.86
N LYS A 125 14.98 0.85 16.65
CA LYS A 125 13.92 1.06 17.64
C LYS A 125 14.21 2.23 18.60
N ASP A 126 15.43 2.28 19.12
CA ASP A 126 15.84 3.30 20.10
C ASP A 126 16.52 4.51 19.43
N PHE A 127 16.69 4.48 18.11
CA PHE A 127 17.41 5.51 17.36
C PHE A 127 16.74 6.88 17.44
N PRO A 128 15.41 7.05 17.24
CA PRO A 128 14.75 8.34 17.35
C PRO A 128 14.96 9.02 18.72
N ALA A 129 14.97 8.24 19.79
CA ALA A 129 15.19 8.76 21.15
C ALA A 129 16.65 9.15 21.41
N ALA A 130 17.60 8.59 20.65
CA ALA A 130 19.03 8.87 20.76
C ALA A 130 19.48 10.10 19.96
N ILE A 131 18.63 10.63 19.07
CA ILE A 131 18.96 11.82 18.28
C ILE A 131 19.09 13.04 19.20
N GLN A 132 20.30 13.57 19.29
CA GLN A 132 20.57 14.83 19.98
C GLN A 132 20.39 15.98 19.01
N LEU A 133 19.39 16.83 19.30
CA LEU A 133 19.17 18.04 18.52
C LEU A 133 20.25 19.08 18.87
N PRO A 134 20.95 19.64 17.86
CA PRO A 134 21.81 20.80 18.03
C PRO A 134 21.14 21.94 18.80
N SER A 135 21.91 22.74 19.53
CA SER A 135 21.39 23.77 20.45
C SER A 135 20.49 24.81 19.77
N ASP A 136 20.75 25.09 18.50
CA ASP A 136 20.02 26.02 17.64
C ASP A 136 18.61 25.52 17.26
N ILE A 137 18.40 24.20 17.19
CA ILE A 137 17.10 23.56 16.92
C ILE A 137 16.58 22.72 18.10
N ALA A 138 17.22 22.81 19.26
CA ALA A 138 16.87 22.02 20.43
C ALA A 138 15.42 22.21 20.90
N ASN A 139 14.84 23.40 20.67
CA ASN A 139 13.48 23.76 21.04
C ASN A 139 12.45 23.55 19.91
N ASP A 140 12.85 23.00 18.76
CA ASP A 140 11.92 22.70 17.68
C ASP A 140 10.98 21.55 18.09
N THR A 141 9.77 21.90 18.52
CA THR A 141 8.76 20.95 18.95
C THR A 141 8.22 20.14 17.78
N MET A 142 8.17 20.72 16.59
CA MET A 142 7.62 20.07 15.39
C MET A 142 8.58 19.00 14.87
N LEU A 143 9.89 19.31 14.81
CA LEU A 143 10.92 18.32 14.48
C LEU A 143 10.93 17.16 15.48
N ARG A 144 10.81 17.44 16.79
CA ARG A 144 10.70 16.39 17.81
C ARG A 144 9.48 15.49 17.59
N GLN A 145 8.33 16.07 17.22
CA GLN A 145 7.15 15.28 16.88
C GLN A 145 7.36 14.46 15.60
N ALA A 146 7.99 15.02 14.57
CA ALA A 146 8.33 14.29 13.35
C ALA A 146 9.27 13.10 13.63
N ILE A 147 10.26 13.27 14.52
CA ILE A 147 11.13 12.17 14.99
C ILE A 147 10.32 11.13 15.78
N ASN A 148 9.32 11.54 16.57
CA ASN A 148 8.45 10.59 17.28
C ASN A 148 7.58 9.75 16.32
N VAL A 149 7.20 10.29 15.16
CA VAL A 149 6.55 9.50 14.09
C VAL A 149 7.45 8.34 13.69
N CYS A 150 8.77 8.56 13.54
CA CYS A 150 9.73 7.50 13.23
C CYS A 150 9.70 6.36 14.25
N ALA A 151 9.63 6.68 15.55
CA ALA A 151 9.56 5.64 16.58
C ALA A 151 8.32 4.76 16.42
N ALA A 152 7.15 5.36 16.17
CA ALA A 152 5.91 4.61 15.97
C ALA A 152 5.98 3.70 14.73
N VAL A 153 6.42 4.24 13.59
CA VAL A 153 6.45 3.47 12.33
C VAL A 153 7.57 2.43 12.29
N PHE A 154 8.68 2.61 13.02
CA PHE A 154 9.69 1.56 13.18
C PHE A 154 9.15 0.37 13.95
N GLU A 155 8.43 0.60 15.05
CA GLU A 155 7.77 -0.49 15.79
C GLU A 155 6.73 -1.21 14.94
N ASP A 156 5.97 -0.50 14.12
CA ASP A 156 4.99 -1.09 13.21
C ASP A 156 5.67 -1.93 12.12
N SER A 157 6.76 -1.43 11.54
CA SER A 157 7.55 -2.17 10.54
C SER A 157 8.16 -3.45 11.13
N VAL A 158 8.65 -3.41 12.37
CA VAL A 158 9.14 -4.60 13.10
C VAL A 158 8.02 -5.63 13.25
N ASP A 159 6.83 -5.20 13.64
CA ASP A 159 5.69 -6.11 13.80
C ASP A 159 5.27 -6.76 12.48
N ARG A 160 5.28 -6.02 11.37
CA ARG A 160 5.00 -6.58 10.02
C ARG A 160 6.02 -7.63 9.59
N LEU A 161 7.30 -7.41 9.88
CA LEU A 161 8.33 -8.41 9.62
C LEU A 161 8.16 -9.63 10.54
N ASN A 162 7.78 -9.44 11.80
CA ASN A 162 7.50 -10.54 12.73
C ASN A 162 6.30 -11.38 12.25
N ASP A 163 5.22 -10.74 11.83
CA ASP A 163 4.05 -11.41 11.25
C ASP A 163 4.42 -12.18 9.98
N SER A 164 5.31 -11.62 9.14
CA SER A 164 5.83 -12.29 7.94
C SER A 164 6.64 -13.54 8.29
N ILE A 165 7.53 -13.45 9.28
CA ILE A 165 8.33 -14.58 9.77
C ILE A 165 7.42 -15.65 10.41
N ALA A 166 6.44 -15.24 11.21
CA ALA A 166 5.49 -16.13 11.87
C ALA A 166 4.65 -16.91 10.85
N SER A 167 4.20 -16.25 9.77
CA SER A 167 3.40 -16.87 8.71
C SER A 167 4.15 -18.01 7.99
N ILE A 168 5.46 -17.86 7.79
CA ILE A 168 6.30 -18.86 7.12
C ILE A 168 6.72 -19.98 8.09
N THR A 169 6.86 -19.68 9.38
CA THR A 169 7.31 -20.65 10.39
C THR A 169 6.18 -21.44 11.05
N ALA A 170 4.93 -21.02 10.88
CA ALA A 170 3.76 -21.67 11.47
C ALA A 170 3.61 -23.12 10.97
N GLN A 171 3.73 -24.08 11.90
CA GLN A 171 3.42 -25.48 11.65
C GLN A 171 1.90 -25.69 11.53
N PRO A 172 1.43 -26.59 10.65
CA PRO A 172 0.01 -26.84 10.47
C PRO A 172 -0.64 -27.34 11.76
N ALA A 173 -1.69 -26.66 12.22
CA ALA A 173 -2.56 -27.14 13.28
C ALA A 173 -3.46 -28.26 12.73
N GLY A 174 -3.08 -29.51 12.98
CA GLY A 174 -3.88 -30.70 12.68
C GLY A 174 -3.07 -31.84 12.09
N GLU A 175 -3.11 -33.00 12.74
CA GLU A 175 -2.60 -34.25 12.18
C GLU A 175 -3.35 -34.57 10.87
N GLY A 176 -2.63 -34.57 9.73
CA GLY A 176 -3.12 -35.12 8.47
C GLY A 176 -3.40 -34.15 7.32
N LYS A 177 -3.30 -32.82 7.49
CA LYS A 177 -3.35 -31.85 6.38
C LYS A 177 -2.05 -31.05 6.29
N GLN A 178 -1.03 -31.58 5.61
CA GLN A 178 0.13 -30.80 5.18
C GLN A 178 -0.30 -29.81 4.10
N GLN A 179 -0.76 -28.63 4.52
CA GLN A 179 -0.96 -27.50 3.62
C GLN A 179 0.42 -27.07 3.11
N GLN A 180 0.59 -26.92 1.78
CA GLN A 180 1.82 -26.38 1.21
C GLN A 180 2.14 -25.05 1.91
N VAL A 181 3.37 -24.90 2.41
CA VAL A 181 3.81 -23.75 3.22
C VAL A 181 3.63 -22.42 2.46
N LEU A 182 3.63 -22.45 1.12
CA LEU A 182 3.50 -21.31 0.21
C LEU A 182 2.20 -21.35 -0.61
N SER A 183 1.04 -21.18 0.04
CA SER A 183 -0.21 -20.89 -0.70
C SER A 183 -0.16 -19.50 -1.31
N ARG A 184 -0.91 -19.29 -2.41
CA ARG A 184 -1.03 -17.97 -3.06
C ARG A 184 -1.49 -16.89 -2.09
N GLU A 185 -2.44 -17.21 -1.22
CA GLU A 185 -2.95 -16.32 -0.17
C GLU A 185 -1.85 -15.86 0.79
N ARG A 186 -1.02 -16.79 1.28
CA ARG A 186 0.11 -16.45 2.17
C ARG A 186 1.12 -15.56 1.47
N VAL A 187 1.40 -15.82 0.20
CA VAL A 187 2.31 -14.98 -0.60
C VAL A 187 1.75 -13.57 -0.75
N ASP A 188 0.43 -13.42 -0.97
CA ASP A 188 -0.21 -12.11 -1.09
C ASP A 188 -0.26 -11.35 0.25
N ASP A 189 -0.44 -12.05 1.38
CA ASP A 189 -0.29 -11.49 2.73
C ASP A 189 1.14 -11.01 2.98
N LEU A 190 2.14 -11.84 2.68
CA LEU A 190 3.56 -11.49 2.83
C LEU A 190 3.95 -10.27 1.98
N LYS A 191 3.51 -10.22 0.72
CA LYS A 191 3.70 -9.04 -0.14
C LYS A 191 3.09 -7.80 0.49
N THR A 192 1.88 -7.92 1.05
CA THR A 192 1.15 -6.78 1.65
C THR A 192 1.89 -6.26 2.89
N TRP A 193 2.28 -7.14 3.81
CA TRP A 193 2.95 -6.73 5.05
C TRP A 193 4.35 -6.19 4.79
N LEU A 194 5.11 -6.79 3.86
CA LEU A 194 6.41 -6.26 3.46
C LEU A 194 6.30 -4.93 2.71
N SER A 195 5.27 -4.77 1.85
CA SER A 195 5.00 -3.49 1.20
C SER A 195 4.73 -2.41 2.24
N ALA A 196 3.96 -2.74 3.27
CA ALA A 196 3.64 -1.81 4.33
C ALA A 196 4.80 -1.53 5.29
N ALA A 197 5.72 -2.49 5.51
CA ALA A 197 6.96 -2.24 6.24
C ALA A 197 7.86 -1.23 5.51
N VAL A 198 7.96 -1.35 4.18
CA VAL A 198 8.66 -0.35 3.35
C VAL A 198 7.96 1.01 3.41
N THR A 199 6.62 1.04 3.40
CA THR A 199 5.85 2.29 3.58
C THR A 199 6.13 2.95 4.93
N ASP A 200 6.14 2.18 6.01
CA ASP A 200 6.39 2.70 7.36
C ASP A 200 7.78 3.39 7.46
N LEU A 201 8.81 2.79 6.85
CA LEU A 201 10.15 3.40 6.78
C LEU A 201 10.13 4.71 5.98
N ASP A 202 9.41 4.77 4.86
CA ASP A 202 9.30 6.00 4.06
C ASP A 202 8.54 7.10 4.80
N THR A 203 7.49 6.74 5.57
CA THR A 203 6.71 7.68 6.39
C THR A 203 7.58 8.40 7.43
N CYS A 204 8.56 7.73 8.04
CA CYS A 204 9.51 8.38 8.93
C CYS A 204 10.31 9.47 8.21
N LEU A 205 10.88 9.14 7.05
CA LEU A 205 11.67 10.09 6.26
C LEU A 205 10.82 11.26 5.77
N ASP A 206 9.57 10.99 5.36
CA ASP A 206 8.64 12.03 4.92
C ASP A 206 8.28 13.01 6.03
N ALA A 207 8.07 12.52 7.26
CA ALA A 207 7.76 13.39 8.40
C ALA A 207 8.88 14.42 8.65
N VAL A 208 10.14 14.00 8.57
CA VAL A 208 11.30 14.88 8.78
C VAL A 208 11.60 15.74 7.55
N GLN A 209 11.47 15.18 6.34
CA GLN A 209 11.65 15.92 5.08
C GLN A 209 10.62 17.05 4.92
N LEU A 210 9.36 16.82 5.32
CA LEU A 210 8.34 17.86 5.30
C LEU A 210 8.68 18.99 6.27
N ASN A 211 9.18 18.66 7.46
CA ASN A 211 9.67 19.68 8.40
C ASN A 211 10.80 20.49 7.78
N GLU A 212 11.80 19.85 7.16
CA GLU A 212 12.93 20.56 6.51
C GLU A 212 12.48 21.48 5.37
N THR A 213 11.46 21.08 4.63
CA THR A 213 10.96 21.84 3.48
C THR A 213 10.26 23.13 3.91
N GLU A 214 9.54 23.08 5.03
CA GLU A 214 8.73 24.19 5.55
C GLU A 214 9.48 25.03 6.61
N HIS A 215 10.39 24.39 7.36
CA HIS A 215 11.25 24.96 8.39
C HIS A 215 12.71 24.49 8.21
N PRO A 216 13.49 25.15 7.34
CA PRO A 216 14.87 24.74 7.06
C PRO A 216 15.78 24.79 8.29
N GLY A 217 16.57 23.74 8.50
CA GLY A 217 17.54 23.67 9.61
C GLY A 217 17.79 22.26 10.17
N SER A 218 16.97 21.29 9.77
CA SER A 218 17.01 19.87 10.16
C SER A 218 17.71 18.96 9.14
N GLY A 219 18.31 19.50 8.08
CA GLY A 219 18.98 18.73 7.02
C GLY A 219 20.03 17.72 7.51
N ALA A 220 20.83 18.08 8.52
CA ALA A 220 21.80 17.15 9.12
C ALA A 220 21.13 15.97 9.85
N ILE A 221 19.98 16.20 10.50
CA ILE A 221 19.18 15.15 11.15
C ILE A 221 18.58 14.22 10.10
N LEU A 222 18.10 14.79 8.99
CA LEU A 222 17.59 14.02 7.87
C LEU A 222 18.68 13.14 7.24
N GLU A 223 19.89 13.66 7.04
CA GLU A 223 21.02 12.88 6.53
C GLU A 223 21.43 11.76 7.51
N GLN A 224 21.45 12.06 8.80
CA GLN A 224 21.73 11.10 9.86
C GLN A 224 20.67 9.97 9.89
N LEU A 225 19.39 10.31 9.76
CA LEU A 225 18.29 9.33 9.68
C LEU A 225 18.39 8.47 8.42
N ASN A 226 18.60 9.08 7.25
CA ASN A 226 18.79 8.34 6.00
C ASN A 226 19.93 7.32 6.11
N SER A 227 21.07 7.74 6.66
CA SER A 227 22.24 6.88 6.84
C SER A 227 21.96 5.73 7.81
N ALA A 228 21.25 5.98 8.91
CA ALA A 228 20.88 4.93 9.86
C ALA A 228 19.89 3.92 9.24
N MET A 229 18.97 4.40 8.41
CA MET A 229 17.88 3.60 7.84
C MET A 229 18.25 2.89 6.53
N GLU A 230 19.41 3.17 5.94
CA GLU A 230 19.84 2.66 4.63
C GLU A 230 19.72 1.13 4.57
N ASN A 231 20.43 0.41 5.45
CA ASN A 231 20.41 -1.05 5.49
C ASN A 231 19.00 -1.61 5.74
N SER A 232 18.25 -1.05 6.69
CA SER A 232 16.89 -1.52 6.99
C SER A 232 15.95 -1.38 5.79
N THR A 233 16.07 -0.28 5.05
CA THR A 233 15.27 0.01 3.86
C THR A 233 15.65 -0.93 2.70
N GLU A 234 16.94 -1.08 2.43
CA GLU A 234 17.43 -1.97 1.37
C GLU A 234 17.03 -3.43 1.63
N LEU A 235 17.22 -3.93 2.86
CA LEU A 235 16.94 -5.33 3.20
C LEU A 235 15.45 -5.64 3.26
N ALA A 236 14.61 -4.68 3.68
CA ALA A 236 13.15 -4.80 3.56
C ALA A 236 12.71 -4.85 2.09
N SER A 237 13.25 -3.97 1.24
CA SER A 237 13.03 -3.97 -0.22
C SER A 237 13.48 -5.30 -0.87
N ASN A 238 14.65 -5.81 -0.48
CA ASN A 238 15.15 -7.09 -0.97
C ASN A 238 14.20 -8.24 -0.62
N SER A 239 13.72 -8.31 0.62
CA SER A 239 12.76 -9.32 1.05
C SER A 239 11.43 -9.21 0.28
N LEU A 240 10.93 -7.99 0.06
CA LEU A 240 9.75 -7.72 -0.75
C LEU A 240 9.92 -8.19 -2.21
N ALA A 241 11.08 -7.94 -2.81
CA ALA A 241 11.37 -8.37 -4.17
C ALA A 241 11.45 -9.90 -4.30
N ILE A 242 12.08 -10.58 -3.32
CA ILE A 242 12.18 -12.05 -3.30
C ILE A 242 10.80 -12.70 -3.22
N VAL A 243 9.93 -12.27 -2.29
CA VAL A 243 8.58 -12.83 -2.20
C VAL A 243 7.76 -12.56 -3.46
N THR A 244 7.92 -11.37 -4.06
CA THR A 244 7.13 -10.96 -5.22
C THR A 244 7.53 -11.71 -6.48
N LYS A 245 8.83 -11.83 -6.75
CA LYS A 245 9.35 -12.34 -8.03
C LYS A 245 9.76 -13.80 -7.99
N VAL A 246 10.11 -14.34 -6.82
CA VAL A 246 10.52 -15.75 -6.70
C VAL A 246 9.33 -16.58 -6.23
N LEU A 247 8.82 -16.27 -5.03
CA LEU A 247 7.73 -17.06 -4.43
C LEU A 247 6.40 -16.82 -5.15
N GLY A 248 6.14 -15.60 -5.64
CA GLY A 248 4.98 -15.28 -6.48
C GLY A 248 4.92 -16.10 -7.77
N LEU A 249 6.04 -16.25 -8.49
CA LEU A 249 6.06 -17.07 -9.70
C LEU A 249 5.87 -18.55 -9.37
N LEU A 250 6.50 -19.06 -8.31
CA LEU A 250 6.36 -20.45 -7.90
C LEU A 250 4.90 -20.80 -7.54
N SER A 251 4.19 -19.90 -6.87
CA SER A 251 2.78 -20.09 -6.52
C SER A 251 1.85 -19.99 -7.74
N ASP A 252 2.12 -19.07 -8.68
CA ASP A 252 1.32 -18.91 -9.91
C ASP A 252 1.39 -20.13 -10.85
N PHE A 253 2.56 -20.77 -10.96
CA PHE A 253 2.74 -21.97 -11.80
C PHE A 253 2.35 -23.28 -11.10
N ASN A 254 1.86 -23.23 -9.85
CA ASN A 254 1.49 -24.40 -9.05
C ASN A 254 2.58 -25.48 -9.04
N ILE A 255 3.86 -25.05 -9.10
CA ILE A 255 5.03 -25.93 -9.10
C ILE A 255 5.14 -26.47 -7.67
N PRO A 256 4.83 -27.75 -7.44
CA PRO A 256 4.72 -28.27 -6.09
C PRO A 256 6.11 -28.49 -5.51
N ILE A 257 6.50 -27.68 -4.53
CA ILE A 257 7.74 -27.88 -3.76
C ILE A 257 7.69 -29.23 -3.00
N HIS A 258 6.49 -29.77 -2.73
CA HIS A 258 6.28 -31.18 -2.36
C HIS A 258 4.96 -31.74 -2.96
N ARG A 259 4.97 -32.98 -3.47
CA ARG A 259 3.77 -33.72 -3.95
C ARG A 259 3.93 -35.23 -3.83
N ARG A 260 3.10 -35.95 -3.08
CA ARG A 260 2.81 -37.36 -3.41
C ARG A 260 1.31 -37.54 -3.71
N ARG A 261 1.10 -38.21 -4.85
CA ARG A 261 -0.10 -38.81 -5.47
C ARG A 261 -1.45 -38.08 -5.40
N ARG A 262 -1.90 -37.65 -6.59
CA ARG A 262 -3.31 -37.43 -6.93
C ARG A 262 -4.06 -38.76 -6.84
N LEU A 263 -5.17 -38.78 -6.10
CA LEU A 263 -6.31 -39.64 -6.40
C LEU A 263 -7.44 -38.71 -6.82
N MET A 264 -8.06 -38.99 -7.97
CA MET A 264 -9.27 -38.30 -8.41
C MET A 264 -10.41 -38.73 -7.50
N THR A 265 -11.04 -37.78 -6.81
CA THR A 265 -12.36 -37.98 -6.20
C THR A 265 -13.22 -36.75 -6.45
N ALA A 266 -14.47 -37.05 -6.76
CA ALA A 266 -15.51 -36.21 -7.29
C ALA A 266 -15.91 -35.05 -6.37
N GLU A 267 -16.67 -34.14 -6.98
CA GLU A 267 -17.52 -33.13 -6.37
C GLU A 267 -17.97 -33.51 -4.94
N ALA A 268 -17.50 -32.75 -3.96
CA ALA A 268 -18.03 -32.78 -2.60
C ALA A 268 -18.16 -31.34 -2.12
N GLU A 269 -19.33 -31.08 -1.57
CA GLU A 269 -19.93 -29.80 -1.22
C GLU A 269 -19.04 -28.92 -0.34
N SER A 270 -19.29 -27.62 -0.45
CA SER A 270 -18.73 -26.54 0.35
C SER A 270 -18.94 -26.78 1.85
N ASP A 271 -17.89 -27.16 2.56
CA ASP A 271 -17.83 -26.97 4.00
C ASP A 271 -17.34 -25.54 4.25
N SER A 272 -18.29 -24.66 4.58
CA SER A 272 -18.08 -23.22 4.76
C SER A 272 -17.27 -22.96 6.03
N GLY A 273 -15.95 -23.05 5.93
CA GLY A 273 -15.00 -22.57 6.92
C GLY A 273 -14.96 -21.05 6.97
N PHE A 274 -16.05 -20.40 7.39
CA PHE A 274 -16.05 -18.96 7.67
C PHE A 274 -15.06 -18.65 8.81
N PRO A 275 -14.29 -17.55 8.74
CA PRO A 275 -13.42 -17.14 9.84
C PRO A 275 -14.21 -17.00 11.15
N ARG A 276 -13.64 -17.46 12.27
CA ARG A 276 -14.32 -17.46 13.59
C ARG A 276 -14.76 -16.08 14.10
N TRP A 277 -14.27 -14.99 13.52
CA TRP A 277 -14.74 -13.63 13.83
C TRP A 277 -16.10 -13.29 13.18
N VAL A 278 -16.61 -14.17 12.32
CA VAL A 278 -17.94 -14.10 11.71
C VAL A 278 -18.91 -14.83 12.61
N SER A 279 -19.62 -14.10 13.46
CA SER A 279 -20.90 -14.55 13.98
C SER A 279 -21.98 -14.20 12.97
N ASP A 280 -22.89 -15.14 12.68
CA ASP A 280 -24.10 -14.92 11.88
C ASP A 280 -24.81 -13.62 12.29
N GLY A 281 -25.15 -12.79 11.29
CA GLY A 281 -26.08 -11.67 11.51
C GLY A 281 -25.58 -10.26 11.19
N VAL A 282 -24.88 -10.05 10.07
CA VAL A 282 -24.67 -8.68 9.54
C VAL A 282 -25.58 -8.38 8.33
N GLY A 283 -26.47 -9.31 7.95
CA GLY A 283 -27.38 -9.18 6.79
C GLY A 283 -28.85 -9.56 7.03
N GLY A 284 -29.31 -9.79 8.27
CA GLY A 284 -30.69 -10.20 8.56
C GLY A 284 -31.38 -9.23 9.52
N ALA A 285 -32.73 -9.19 9.48
CA ALA A 285 -33.61 -8.27 10.22
C ALA A 285 -33.53 -8.30 11.78
N GLY A 286 -32.49 -8.89 12.36
CA GLY A 286 -32.12 -8.75 13.78
C GLY A 286 -30.92 -7.82 13.91
N GLY A 287 -31.08 -6.68 14.58
CA GLY A 287 -30.04 -5.63 14.67
C GLY A 287 -28.72 -6.12 15.27
N LEU A 288 -27.62 -5.45 14.90
CA LEU A 288 -26.29 -5.66 15.48
C LEU A 288 -26.33 -5.41 16.99
N ARG A 289 -26.00 -6.41 17.83
CA ARG A 289 -25.89 -6.22 19.27
C ARG A 289 -24.52 -5.61 19.61
N PRO A 290 -24.45 -4.35 20.07
CA PRO A 290 -23.17 -3.73 20.41
C PRO A 290 -22.61 -4.30 21.73
N ASN A 291 -21.28 -4.37 21.82
CA ASN A 291 -20.58 -4.64 23.08
C ASN A 291 -20.57 -3.40 23.98
N VAL A 292 -20.48 -2.23 23.37
CA VAL A 292 -20.45 -0.93 24.06
C VAL A 292 -21.22 0.11 23.24
N THR A 293 -22.00 0.94 23.91
CA THR A 293 -22.72 2.07 23.32
C THR A 293 -22.14 3.39 23.83
N VAL A 294 -21.87 4.33 22.92
CA VAL A 294 -21.44 5.69 23.22
C VAL A 294 -22.58 6.64 22.90
N ALA A 295 -22.95 7.51 23.84
CA ALA A 295 -23.99 8.52 23.64
C ALA A 295 -23.71 9.77 24.49
N GLN A 296 -23.65 10.94 23.85
CA GLN A 296 -23.37 12.20 24.54
C GLN A 296 -24.49 12.62 25.51
N ASP A 297 -25.72 12.14 25.29
CA ASP A 297 -26.89 12.40 26.13
C ASP A 297 -26.91 11.56 27.42
N GLY A 298 -25.91 10.70 27.65
CA GLY A 298 -25.82 9.82 28.82
C GLY A 298 -26.66 8.54 28.73
N SER A 299 -27.34 8.28 27.61
CA SER A 299 -28.15 7.06 27.40
C SER A 299 -27.32 5.81 27.00
N GLY A 300 -26.00 5.95 26.88
CA GLY A 300 -25.05 4.89 26.55
C GLY A 300 -24.16 4.50 27.74
N ASN A 301 -23.20 3.62 27.51
CA ASN A 301 -22.19 3.24 28.51
C ASN A 301 -21.16 4.35 28.75
N PHE A 302 -20.82 5.10 27.70
CA PHE A 302 -19.86 6.20 27.75
C PHE A 302 -20.37 7.42 26.99
N THR A 303 -19.84 8.59 27.34
CA THR A 303 -20.11 9.85 26.63
C THR A 303 -19.05 10.18 25.57
N THR A 304 -17.90 9.47 25.58
CA THR A 304 -16.80 9.66 24.64
C THR A 304 -16.41 8.35 23.97
N ILE A 305 -15.93 8.41 22.73
CA ILE A 305 -15.49 7.24 21.97
C ILE A 305 -14.17 6.72 22.53
N ALA A 306 -13.26 7.61 22.97
CA ALA A 306 -11.98 7.21 23.56
C ALA A 306 -12.13 6.21 24.71
N LYS A 307 -13.10 6.42 25.62
CA LYS A 307 -13.37 5.50 26.73
C LYS A 307 -13.90 4.14 26.27
N ALA A 308 -14.70 4.11 25.21
CA ALA A 308 -15.16 2.85 24.62
C ALA A 308 -14.01 2.08 23.96
N VAL A 309 -13.06 2.78 23.35
CA VAL A 309 -11.87 2.18 22.73
C VAL A 309 -10.95 1.52 23.76
N GLU A 310 -10.83 2.07 24.96
CA GLU A 310 -10.02 1.50 26.03
C GLU A 310 -10.47 0.07 26.42
N LEU A 311 -11.79 -0.22 26.34
CA LEU A 311 -12.36 -1.52 26.68
C LEU A 311 -12.12 -2.64 25.64
N ILE A 312 -11.65 -2.30 24.44
CA ILE A 312 -11.46 -3.28 23.37
C ILE A 312 -10.39 -4.31 23.81
N PRO A 313 -10.67 -5.61 23.87
CA PRO A 313 -9.65 -6.58 24.22
C PRO A 313 -8.49 -6.59 23.21
N LYS A 314 -7.25 -6.63 23.70
CA LYS A 314 -6.06 -6.68 22.84
C LYS A 314 -6.05 -7.98 22.01
N LYS A 315 -5.77 -7.84 20.71
CA LYS A 315 -5.66 -8.88 19.69
C LYS A 315 -6.84 -9.87 19.72
N SER A 316 -8.05 -9.38 20.02
CA SER A 316 -9.27 -10.20 20.06
C SER A 316 -9.46 -10.94 18.75
N LEU A 317 -9.75 -12.24 18.82
CA LEU A 317 -10.16 -13.05 17.66
C LEU A 317 -11.65 -12.91 17.36
N TRP A 318 -12.42 -12.32 18.28
CA TRP A 318 -13.84 -12.07 18.14
C TRP A 318 -14.11 -10.62 17.79
N LYS A 319 -15.18 -10.38 17.04
CA LYS A 319 -15.62 -9.04 16.66
C LYS A 319 -16.02 -8.23 17.90
N TYR A 320 -15.48 -7.03 18.05
CA TYR A 320 -15.86 -6.08 19.10
C TYR A 320 -16.62 -4.91 18.47
N ILE A 321 -17.89 -4.75 18.86
CA ILE A 321 -18.83 -3.83 18.22
C ILE A 321 -19.07 -2.61 19.13
N ILE A 322 -18.72 -1.42 18.61
CA ILE A 322 -18.96 -0.13 19.25
C ILE A 322 -20.08 0.57 18.48
N TYR A 323 -21.18 0.85 19.16
CA TYR A 323 -22.27 1.67 18.63
C TYR A 323 -22.12 3.11 19.13
N ILE A 324 -22.12 4.08 18.22
CA ILE A 324 -21.93 5.50 18.54
C ILE A 324 -23.19 6.24 18.09
N LYS A 325 -24.02 6.66 19.04
CA LYS A 325 -25.26 7.37 18.73
C LYS A 325 -25.00 8.69 18.01
N GLN A 326 -26.05 9.26 17.44
CA GLN A 326 -26.01 10.60 16.85
C GLN A 326 -25.41 11.63 17.81
N GLY A 327 -24.62 12.54 17.26
CA GLY A 327 -23.88 13.53 18.03
C GLY A 327 -22.61 13.95 17.31
N THR A 328 -22.02 15.05 17.80
CA THR A 328 -20.73 15.55 17.33
C THR A 328 -19.70 15.35 18.42
N TYR A 329 -18.84 14.36 18.22
CA TYR A 329 -17.79 13.93 19.13
C TYR A 329 -16.50 14.67 18.79
N LYS A 330 -16.15 15.68 19.58
CA LYS A 330 -14.92 16.48 19.41
C LYS A 330 -13.76 15.79 20.12
N GLU A 331 -13.14 14.82 19.45
CA GLU A 331 -12.04 14.02 19.99
C GLU A 331 -11.17 13.48 18.86
N ASN A 332 -9.86 13.38 19.12
CA ASN A 332 -8.94 12.59 18.30
C ASN A 332 -8.92 11.15 18.83
N VAL A 333 -9.30 10.19 18.00
CA VAL A 333 -9.45 8.79 18.41
C VAL A 333 -8.40 7.93 17.70
N ILE A 334 -7.62 7.18 18.47
CA ILE A 334 -6.57 6.31 17.96
C ILE A 334 -6.84 4.88 18.42
N LEU A 335 -7.01 3.97 17.46
CA LEU A 335 -7.02 2.53 17.70
C LEU A 335 -5.67 1.96 17.29
N ASP A 336 -4.86 1.67 18.31
CA ASP A 336 -3.54 1.08 18.15
C ASP A 336 -3.59 -0.31 17.48
N LYS A 337 -2.41 -0.80 17.06
CA LYS A 337 -2.26 -2.08 16.34
C LYS A 337 -2.75 -3.32 17.09
N HIS A 338 -2.98 -3.24 18.39
CA HIS A 338 -3.51 -4.32 19.20
C HIS A 338 -5.04 -4.38 19.17
N ARG A 339 -5.76 -3.43 18.58
CA ARG A 339 -7.23 -3.41 18.57
C ARG A 339 -7.78 -4.08 17.30
N TRP A 340 -7.83 -5.42 17.31
CA TRP A 340 -8.24 -6.23 16.15
C TRP A 340 -9.75 -6.46 16.07
N ASN A 341 -10.27 -6.68 14.86
CA ASN A 341 -11.66 -7.09 14.61
C ASN A 341 -12.70 -6.13 15.23
N VAL A 342 -12.48 -4.82 15.11
CA VAL A 342 -13.37 -3.80 15.69
C VAL A 342 -14.32 -3.29 14.63
N LEU A 343 -15.63 -3.27 14.93
CA LEU A 343 -16.64 -2.58 14.14
C LEU A 343 -17.13 -1.36 14.92
N VAL A 344 -16.95 -0.17 14.36
CA VAL A 344 -17.62 1.05 14.83
C VAL A 344 -18.77 1.39 13.89
N TYR A 345 -19.95 1.68 14.42
CA TYR A 345 -21.06 2.15 13.60
C TYR A 345 -21.88 3.24 14.26
N GLY A 346 -22.46 4.12 13.43
CA GLY A 346 -23.27 5.25 13.86
C GLY A 346 -24.73 5.20 13.43
N ASP A 347 -25.48 6.25 13.78
CA ASP A 347 -26.88 6.46 13.41
C ASP A 347 -27.06 6.96 11.96
N GLY A 348 -25.97 7.06 11.20
CA GLY A 348 -25.92 7.63 9.85
C GLY A 348 -24.77 8.61 9.72
N LYS A 349 -24.15 8.67 8.54
CA LYS A 349 -23.01 9.57 8.26
C LYS A 349 -23.35 11.06 8.46
N ASP A 350 -24.61 11.46 8.33
CA ASP A 350 -25.05 12.84 8.57
C ASP A 350 -25.44 13.12 10.03
N LYS A 351 -25.37 12.12 10.92
CA LYS A 351 -25.83 12.20 12.32
C LYS A 351 -24.75 11.91 13.34
N THR A 352 -23.89 10.95 13.09
CA THR A 352 -22.78 10.58 13.98
C THR A 352 -21.48 11.10 13.40
N ILE A 353 -20.92 12.13 14.02
CA ILE A 353 -19.77 12.88 13.51
C ILE A 353 -18.62 12.84 14.53
N VAL A 354 -17.43 12.40 14.11
CA VAL A 354 -16.19 12.56 14.88
C VAL A 354 -15.40 13.72 14.29
N SER A 355 -15.02 14.69 15.12
CA SER A 355 -14.46 15.96 14.70
C SER A 355 -13.14 16.26 15.41
N GLY A 356 -12.13 16.63 14.64
CA GLY A 356 -10.83 17.12 15.13
C GLY A 356 -10.38 18.36 14.36
N SER A 357 -9.21 18.89 14.71
CA SER A 357 -8.62 20.08 14.06
C SER A 357 -7.10 20.12 14.11
N LEU A 358 -6.44 19.00 14.44
CA LEU A 358 -4.98 18.92 14.39
C LEU A 358 -4.50 19.12 12.95
N ASN A 359 -3.38 19.80 12.78
CA ASN A 359 -2.86 20.19 11.47
C ASN A 359 -1.35 20.48 11.52
N PHE A 360 -0.76 20.51 10.33
CA PHE A 360 0.67 20.73 10.15
C PHE A 360 1.14 22.12 10.58
N VAL A 361 0.41 23.18 10.19
CA VAL A 361 0.80 24.57 10.51
C VAL A 361 0.93 24.82 12.01
N ASP A 362 0.07 24.20 12.82
CA ASP A 362 0.08 24.32 14.27
C ASP A 362 1.08 23.36 14.95
N GLY A 363 1.96 22.72 14.16
CA GLY A 363 3.11 21.96 14.62
C GLY A 363 2.89 20.46 14.77
N THR A 364 1.79 19.89 14.25
CA THR A 364 1.54 18.44 14.28
C THR A 364 1.94 17.78 12.95
N PRO A 365 2.88 16.82 12.90
CA PRO A 365 3.22 16.12 11.67
C PRO A 365 1.99 15.47 11.01
N THR A 366 1.93 15.48 9.68
CA THR A 366 0.77 14.98 8.91
C THR A 366 0.23 13.64 9.40
N PHE A 367 1.12 12.68 9.72
CA PHE A 367 0.75 11.36 10.23
C PHE A 367 -0.11 11.41 11.51
N ASP A 368 0.14 12.37 12.40
CA ASP A 368 -0.51 12.53 13.70
C ASP A 368 -1.69 13.52 13.67
N THR A 369 -1.93 14.20 12.54
CA THR A 369 -3.07 15.13 12.41
C THR A 369 -4.44 14.44 12.35
N ALA A 370 -4.46 13.11 12.21
CA ALA A 370 -5.68 12.32 12.00
C ALA A 370 -6.70 12.53 13.13
N THR A 371 -7.93 12.90 12.77
CA THR A 371 -9.06 12.92 13.70
C THR A 371 -9.41 11.51 14.18
N PHE A 372 -9.35 10.53 13.28
CA PHE A 372 -9.53 9.12 13.62
C PHE A 372 -8.45 8.28 12.93
N ALA A 373 -7.70 7.50 13.71
CA ALA A 373 -6.62 6.66 13.20
C ALA A 373 -6.79 5.20 13.62
N VAL A 374 -6.59 4.27 12.69
CA VAL A 374 -6.71 2.83 12.95
C VAL A 374 -5.53 2.03 12.38
N GLN A 375 -5.00 1.11 13.19
CA GLN A 375 -3.87 0.25 12.79
C GLN A 375 -4.19 -1.25 12.92
N GLY A 376 -5.11 -1.64 13.83
CA GLY A 376 -5.47 -3.04 14.05
C GLY A 376 -6.23 -3.66 12.87
N LYS A 377 -5.89 -4.90 12.50
CA LYS A 377 -6.48 -5.60 11.34
C LYS A 377 -7.98 -5.84 11.48
N ASN A 378 -8.65 -5.99 10.32
CA ASN A 378 -10.09 -6.24 10.19
C ASN A 378 -10.96 -5.14 10.82
N PHE A 379 -10.46 -3.90 10.88
CA PHE A 379 -11.24 -2.76 11.35
C PHE A 379 -12.38 -2.46 10.37
N MET A 380 -13.55 -2.13 10.89
CA MET A 380 -14.70 -1.70 10.12
C MET A 380 -15.29 -0.42 10.68
N ALA A 381 -15.62 0.54 9.81
CA ALA A 381 -16.48 1.68 10.15
C ALA A 381 -17.71 1.70 9.25
N ARG A 382 -18.86 2.07 9.82
CA ARG A 382 -20.12 2.12 9.09
C ARG A 382 -21.01 3.29 9.53
N ASP A 383 -21.67 3.95 8.58
CA ASP A 383 -22.73 4.93 8.87
C ASP A 383 -22.25 6.09 9.80
N MET A 384 -21.05 6.63 9.54
CA MET A 384 -20.41 7.67 10.35
C MET A 384 -19.67 8.71 9.49
N LYS A 385 -19.49 9.92 10.01
CA LYS A 385 -18.64 10.96 9.42
C LYS A 385 -17.40 11.22 10.28
N PHE A 386 -16.27 11.38 9.61
CA PHE A 386 -15.00 11.80 10.18
C PHE A 386 -14.59 13.12 9.53
N ILE A 387 -14.39 14.16 10.34
CA ILE A 387 -14.12 15.51 9.85
C ILE A 387 -12.90 16.12 10.54
N ASN A 388 -11.99 16.70 9.74
CA ASN A 388 -10.97 17.61 10.25
C ASN A 388 -11.35 19.05 9.86
N THR A 389 -11.50 19.89 10.89
CA THR A 389 -12.05 21.25 10.79
C THR A 389 -10.97 22.34 10.72
N ALA A 390 -9.70 21.98 10.58
CA ALA A 390 -8.57 22.93 10.59
C ALA A 390 -8.68 24.04 9.54
N GLY A 391 -9.18 23.73 8.33
CA GLY A 391 -9.30 24.68 7.22
C GLY A 391 -8.15 24.60 6.21
N PRO A 392 -8.30 25.19 5.01
CA PRO A 392 -7.31 25.12 3.94
C PRO A 392 -6.03 25.93 4.22
N GLU A 393 -6.09 26.92 5.10
CA GLU A 393 -4.96 27.74 5.55
C GLU A 393 -4.01 26.99 6.49
N LYS A 394 -4.45 25.83 6.99
CA LYS A 394 -3.70 24.98 7.93
C LYS A 394 -2.91 23.86 7.26
N HIS A 395 -2.87 23.85 5.93
CA HIS A 395 -2.23 22.82 5.12
C HIS A 395 -2.72 21.41 5.50
N GLN A 396 -1.82 20.43 5.69
CA GLN A 396 -2.16 19.03 5.90
C GLN A 396 -2.95 18.84 7.20
N ALA A 397 -4.16 18.27 7.10
CA ALA A 397 -5.05 18.06 8.24
C ALA A 397 -5.96 16.84 7.99
N VAL A 398 -5.53 15.68 8.48
CA VAL A 398 -6.16 14.39 8.16
C VAL A 398 -7.46 14.19 8.94
N ALA A 399 -8.54 13.84 8.24
CA ALA A 399 -9.80 13.42 8.87
C ALA A 399 -9.73 11.95 9.30
N PHE A 400 -9.18 11.08 8.45
CA PHE A 400 -9.08 9.66 8.75
C PHE A 400 -7.80 9.04 8.21
N ARG A 401 -7.10 8.28 9.06
CA ARG A 401 -5.92 7.49 8.68
C ARG A 401 -6.14 6.01 8.94
N SER A 402 -5.85 5.19 7.94
CA SER A 402 -5.92 3.73 8.04
C SER A 402 -4.58 3.10 7.70
N GLY A 403 -3.98 2.40 8.66
CA GLY A 403 -2.92 1.42 8.47
C GLY A 403 -3.40 -0.02 8.68
N ALA A 404 -4.71 -0.24 8.82
CA ALA A 404 -5.30 -1.53 9.15
C ALA A 404 -5.45 -2.42 7.90
N ASP A 405 -4.89 -3.62 7.95
CA ASP A 405 -5.09 -4.64 6.89
C ASP A 405 -6.51 -5.21 6.92
N MET A 406 -7.03 -5.50 5.74
CA MET A 406 -8.40 -5.98 5.51
C MET A 406 -9.46 -5.07 6.17
N SER A 407 -9.26 -3.75 6.11
CA SER A 407 -10.19 -2.77 6.69
C SER A 407 -11.31 -2.37 5.72
N VAL A 408 -12.51 -2.14 6.27
CA VAL A 408 -13.71 -1.76 5.49
C VAL A 408 -14.36 -0.49 6.00
N TYR A 409 -14.75 0.37 5.07
CA TYR A 409 -15.46 1.61 5.33
C TYR A 409 -16.73 1.61 4.49
N TYR A 410 -17.89 1.59 5.14
CA TYR A 410 -19.18 1.44 4.45
C TYR A 410 -20.16 2.55 4.80
N ARG A 411 -20.57 3.33 3.79
CA ARG A 411 -21.44 4.52 3.98
C ARG A 411 -20.86 5.50 5.01
N CYS A 412 -19.56 5.72 4.92
CA CYS A 412 -18.87 6.74 5.72
C CYS A 412 -18.74 8.06 4.93
N SER A 413 -18.52 9.15 5.65
CA SER A 413 -18.11 10.44 5.06
C SER A 413 -16.76 10.86 5.63
N PHE A 414 -15.85 11.28 4.75
CA PHE A 414 -14.53 11.82 5.10
C PHE A 414 -14.44 13.24 4.56
N ASP A 415 -14.24 14.21 5.45
CA ASP A 415 -14.38 15.63 5.14
C ASP A 415 -13.22 16.44 5.74
N ALA A 416 -12.40 17.05 4.89
CA ALA A 416 -11.45 18.08 5.29
C ALA A 416 -11.13 18.97 4.09
N TYR A 417 -9.93 19.54 4.07
CA TYR A 417 -9.36 20.26 2.94
C TYR A 417 -8.18 19.46 2.37
N GLN A 418 -6.95 19.85 2.69
CA GLN A 418 -5.75 19.14 2.25
C GLN A 418 -5.55 17.86 3.08
N ASP A 419 -5.15 16.78 2.42
CA ASP A 419 -4.81 15.49 3.04
C ASP A 419 -5.98 14.83 3.82
N THR A 420 -7.21 14.93 3.30
CA THR A 420 -8.43 14.47 4.01
C THR A 420 -8.38 13.00 4.45
N LEU A 421 -8.12 12.10 3.51
CA LEU A 421 -8.14 10.66 3.74
C LEU A 421 -6.74 10.08 3.47
N TYR A 422 -6.21 9.39 4.47
CA TYR A 422 -4.89 8.77 4.42
C TYR A 422 -5.00 7.22 4.47
N PRO A 423 -5.26 6.53 3.35
CA PRO A 423 -5.04 5.09 3.21
C PRO A 423 -3.53 4.81 3.25
N HIS A 424 -2.98 4.80 4.46
CA HIS A 424 -1.54 4.77 4.72
C HIS A 424 -0.88 3.51 4.17
N SER A 425 -1.35 2.32 4.58
CA SER A 425 -0.76 1.05 4.19
C SER A 425 -1.74 -0.14 4.29
N ASN A 426 -1.31 -1.33 3.86
CA ASN A 426 -2.10 -2.57 3.81
C ASN A 426 -3.33 -2.53 2.86
N ARG A 427 -4.19 -3.56 2.90
CA ARG A 427 -5.38 -3.68 2.04
C ARG A 427 -6.61 -3.02 2.66
N GLN A 428 -7.32 -2.23 1.86
CA GLN A 428 -8.46 -1.44 2.33
C GLN A 428 -9.58 -1.39 1.30
N PHE A 429 -10.84 -1.37 1.75
CA PHE A 429 -12.01 -1.27 0.89
C PHE A 429 -12.99 -0.19 1.38
N TYR A 430 -13.34 0.73 0.48
CA TYR A 430 -14.27 1.83 0.73
C TYR A 430 -15.49 1.64 -0.18
N ARG A 431 -16.68 1.54 0.42
CA ARG A 431 -17.94 1.28 -0.30
C ARG A 431 -19.00 2.33 0.04
N ASP A 432 -19.59 2.93 -0.99
CA ASP A 432 -20.68 3.91 -0.86
C ASP A 432 -20.34 5.09 0.08
N CYS A 433 -19.05 5.48 0.12
CA CYS A 433 -18.54 6.57 0.95
C CYS A 433 -18.53 7.91 0.20
N ASP A 434 -18.61 9.00 0.95
CA ASP A 434 -18.36 10.35 0.43
C ASP A 434 -16.96 10.82 0.87
N ILE A 435 -16.14 11.28 -0.07
CA ILE A 435 -14.79 11.79 0.22
C ILE A 435 -14.67 13.21 -0.32
N THR A 436 -14.44 14.17 0.56
CA THR A 436 -14.42 15.61 0.24
C THR A 436 -13.10 16.24 0.63
N GLY A 437 -12.47 17.01 -0.28
CA GLY A 437 -11.24 17.74 0.03
C GLY A 437 -10.72 18.61 -1.11
N THR A 438 -9.47 19.08 -0.99
CA THR A 438 -8.83 20.00 -1.94
C THR A 438 -7.55 19.43 -2.55
N ILE A 439 -6.41 19.60 -1.88
CA ILE A 439 -5.08 19.16 -2.32
C ILE A 439 -4.83 17.77 -1.75
N ASP A 440 -4.47 16.83 -2.61
CA ASP A 440 -4.04 15.48 -2.26
C ASP A 440 -4.99 14.75 -1.30
N PHE A 441 -6.30 14.98 -1.43
CA PHE A 441 -7.25 14.60 -0.38
C PHE A 441 -7.50 13.08 -0.26
N ILE A 442 -6.96 12.26 -1.16
CA ILE A 442 -6.78 10.82 -1.02
C ILE A 442 -5.29 10.50 -1.27
N PHE A 443 -4.53 10.23 -0.21
CA PHE A 443 -3.08 10.04 -0.33
C PHE A 443 -2.56 8.91 0.54
N GLY A 444 -1.40 8.36 0.17
CA GLY A 444 -0.76 7.26 0.88
C GLY A 444 -0.34 6.11 -0.03
N ASN A 445 -0.04 4.97 0.59
CA ASN A 445 0.54 3.82 -0.09
C ASN A 445 -0.12 2.50 0.33
N ALA A 446 -1.42 2.50 0.61
CA ALA A 446 -2.22 1.30 0.73
C ALA A 446 -2.44 0.60 -0.63
N ALA A 447 -2.87 -0.66 -0.58
CA ALA A 447 -3.59 -1.31 -1.67
C ALA A 447 -5.08 -1.07 -1.43
N VAL A 448 -5.65 -0.05 -2.09
CA VAL A 448 -7.01 0.42 -1.77
C VAL A 448 -7.93 0.43 -2.98
N VAL A 449 -9.17 -0.04 -2.77
CA VAL A 449 -10.25 0.09 -3.75
C VAL A 449 -11.38 0.93 -3.17
N PHE A 450 -11.77 1.97 -3.91
CA PHE A 450 -12.98 2.75 -3.70
C PHE A 450 -14.04 2.27 -4.70
N GLN A 451 -15.22 1.89 -4.22
CA GLN A 451 -16.30 1.37 -5.07
C GLN A 451 -17.65 2.02 -4.73
N GLY A 452 -18.33 2.58 -5.72
CA GLY A 452 -19.63 3.25 -5.49
C GLY A 452 -19.52 4.54 -4.67
N CYS A 453 -18.32 5.11 -4.52
CA CYS A 453 -18.09 6.31 -3.72
C CYS A 453 -18.42 7.60 -4.49
N LYS A 454 -18.68 8.67 -3.74
CA LYS A 454 -18.70 10.05 -4.25
C LYS A 454 -17.36 10.72 -3.94
N ILE A 455 -16.70 11.20 -4.98
CA ILE A 455 -15.41 11.89 -4.90
C ILE A 455 -15.64 13.38 -5.17
N GLN A 456 -15.52 14.19 -4.12
CA GLN A 456 -16.11 15.52 -4.07
C GLN A 456 -15.07 16.63 -3.82
N PRO A 457 -14.37 17.10 -4.86
CA PRO A 457 -13.50 18.25 -4.71
C PRO A 457 -14.31 19.49 -4.27
N ARG A 458 -13.79 20.24 -3.31
CA ARG A 458 -14.34 21.51 -2.84
C ARG A 458 -13.49 22.69 -3.28
N GLN A 459 -14.03 23.90 -3.18
CA GLN A 459 -13.27 25.11 -3.50
C GLN A 459 -12.11 25.31 -2.51
N PRO A 460 -10.84 25.35 -2.96
CA PRO A 460 -9.69 25.67 -2.12
C PRO A 460 -9.52 27.19 -1.97
N MET A 461 -8.45 27.62 -1.28
CA MET A 461 -8.07 29.02 -1.21
C MET A 461 -7.73 29.58 -2.60
N SER A 462 -7.72 30.92 -2.70
CA SER A 462 -7.25 31.59 -3.92
C SER A 462 -5.84 31.14 -4.29
N ASN A 463 -5.56 31.01 -5.59
CA ASN A 463 -4.30 30.53 -6.17
C ASN A 463 -3.92 29.07 -5.88
N GLN A 464 -4.72 28.32 -5.12
CA GLN A 464 -4.56 26.87 -5.00
C GLN A 464 -5.26 26.11 -6.15
N PHE A 465 -4.99 24.82 -6.21
CA PHE A 465 -5.62 23.86 -7.12
C PHE A 465 -6.07 22.64 -6.31
N ASN A 466 -6.84 21.76 -6.94
CA ASN A 466 -7.21 20.49 -6.35
C ASN A 466 -6.49 19.33 -7.03
N THR A 467 -6.06 18.36 -6.25
CA THR A 467 -5.55 17.06 -6.68
C THR A 467 -6.28 16.00 -5.89
N ILE A 468 -6.98 15.10 -6.60
CA ILE A 468 -7.79 14.08 -5.93
C ILE A 468 -6.90 13.05 -5.26
N THR A 469 -5.90 12.53 -5.98
CA THR A 469 -4.97 11.52 -5.43
C THR A 469 -3.52 11.99 -5.37
N ALA A 470 -2.81 11.58 -4.32
CA ALA A 470 -1.34 11.60 -4.28
C ALA A 470 -0.82 10.24 -3.79
N GLN A 471 -0.61 9.32 -4.73
CA GLN A 471 -0.22 7.95 -4.41
C GLN A 471 1.29 7.82 -4.21
N GLY A 472 1.70 7.19 -3.11
CA GLY A 472 3.07 7.18 -2.59
C GLY A 472 3.85 5.87 -2.76
N LYS A 473 3.67 5.13 -3.85
CA LYS A 473 4.46 3.92 -4.10
C LYS A 473 5.90 4.26 -4.47
N LYS A 474 6.87 3.76 -3.69
CA LYS A 474 8.32 4.03 -3.85
C LYS A 474 9.12 2.83 -4.35
N ASP A 475 8.64 1.61 -4.13
CA ASP A 475 9.29 0.39 -4.62
C ASP A 475 8.37 -0.34 -5.62
N PRO A 476 8.85 -0.73 -6.82
CA PRO A 476 8.05 -1.39 -7.85
C PRO A 476 7.44 -2.71 -7.41
N ASN A 477 8.07 -3.40 -6.45
CA ASN A 477 7.63 -4.68 -5.91
C ASN A 477 6.50 -4.53 -4.88
N GLN A 478 6.18 -3.31 -4.43
CA GLN A 478 5.02 -3.09 -3.57
C GLN A 478 3.73 -3.44 -4.33
N ASN A 479 2.80 -4.14 -3.68
CA ASN A 479 1.49 -4.47 -4.25
C ASN A 479 0.44 -3.38 -3.99
N THR A 480 0.88 -2.13 -3.88
CA THR A 480 0.10 -0.96 -3.46
C THR A 480 -0.34 -0.10 -4.65
N GLY A 481 -1.31 0.78 -4.41
CA GLY A 481 -1.92 1.64 -5.41
C GLY A 481 -3.34 2.06 -5.04
N ILE A 482 -3.85 3.09 -5.72
CA ILE A 482 -5.23 3.57 -5.55
C ILE A 482 -6.06 3.14 -6.76
N SER A 483 -7.12 2.37 -6.52
CA SER A 483 -8.11 1.99 -7.53
C SER A 483 -9.46 2.63 -7.20
N ILE A 484 -10.01 3.44 -8.11
CA ILE A 484 -11.32 4.08 -7.97
C ILE A 484 -12.24 3.53 -9.05
N GLN A 485 -13.21 2.71 -8.65
CA GLN A 485 -14.06 1.93 -9.54
C GLN A 485 -15.54 2.28 -9.34
N LYS A 486 -16.29 2.53 -10.43
CA LYS A 486 -17.75 2.77 -10.35
C LYS A 486 -18.11 3.90 -9.37
N CYS A 487 -17.28 4.93 -9.32
CA CYS A 487 -17.49 6.10 -8.47
C CYS A 487 -18.05 7.28 -9.27
N ASP A 488 -18.62 8.24 -8.55
CA ASP A 488 -19.08 9.49 -9.11
C ASP A 488 -18.18 10.64 -8.67
N PHE A 489 -17.56 11.31 -9.64
CA PHE A 489 -16.73 12.49 -9.41
C PHE A 489 -17.58 13.72 -9.70
N THR A 490 -18.02 14.37 -8.64
CA THR A 490 -18.89 15.56 -8.70
C THR A 490 -18.40 16.57 -7.67
N PRO A 491 -18.28 17.87 -8.01
CA PRO A 491 -17.88 18.89 -7.05
C PRO A 491 -18.84 18.89 -5.85
N LEU A 492 -18.32 19.16 -4.66
CA LEU A 492 -19.18 19.30 -3.47
C LEU A 492 -20.25 20.39 -3.67
N SER A 493 -19.90 21.44 -4.40
CA SER A 493 -20.74 22.61 -4.66
C SER A 493 -20.48 23.19 -6.06
N ALA A 494 -21.50 23.85 -6.62
CA ALA A 494 -21.44 24.43 -7.97
C ALA A 494 -20.44 25.59 -8.12
N ASN A 495 -19.88 26.11 -7.03
CA ASN A 495 -18.92 27.21 -7.00
C ASN A 495 -17.46 26.75 -7.17
N LEU A 496 -17.20 25.48 -7.48
CA LEU A 496 -15.83 25.02 -7.74
C LEU A 496 -15.30 25.66 -9.02
N THR A 497 -14.37 26.60 -8.86
CA THR A 497 -13.68 27.31 -9.94
C THR A 497 -12.22 26.92 -10.07
N ALA A 498 -11.63 26.33 -9.03
CA ALA A 498 -10.24 25.92 -9.02
C ALA A 498 -9.97 24.80 -10.04
N ARG A 499 -8.80 24.86 -10.67
CA ARG A 499 -8.29 23.77 -11.51
C ARG A 499 -8.20 22.50 -10.67
N THR A 500 -8.83 21.43 -11.15
CA THR A 500 -8.87 20.13 -10.46
C THR A 500 -8.27 19.04 -11.34
N TYR A 501 -7.44 18.20 -10.75
CA TYR A 501 -6.77 17.07 -11.40
C TYR A 501 -7.06 15.76 -10.66
N LEU A 502 -7.06 14.64 -11.38
CA LEU A 502 -7.20 13.29 -10.86
C LEU A 502 -6.10 12.95 -9.85
N GLY A 503 -4.90 13.50 -10.03
CA GLY A 503 -3.83 13.35 -9.05
C GLY A 503 -2.46 13.84 -9.51
N ARG A 504 -1.48 13.63 -8.63
CA ARG A 504 -0.05 13.89 -8.87
C ARG A 504 0.84 12.83 -8.18
N PRO A 505 2.00 12.48 -8.77
CA PRO A 505 2.81 11.37 -8.29
C PRO A 505 3.71 11.77 -7.13
N TRP A 506 3.30 11.46 -5.91
CA TRP A 506 4.08 11.74 -4.71
C TRP A 506 5.42 10.99 -4.70
N LYS A 507 5.46 9.78 -5.28
CA LYS A 507 6.65 8.91 -5.32
C LYS A 507 6.85 8.29 -6.71
N ASP A 508 8.05 7.75 -6.94
CA ASP A 508 8.54 7.37 -8.28
C ASP A 508 7.75 6.25 -8.98
N PHE A 509 7.02 5.42 -8.23
CA PHE A 509 6.20 4.33 -8.77
C PHE A 509 4.70 4.58 -8.56
N SER A 510 4.31 5.85 -8.39
CA SER A 510 2.93 6.25 -8.11
C SER A 510 1.93 5.53 -9.02
N THR A 511 0.98 4.82 -8.43
CA THR A 511 0.04 3.95 -9.16
C THR A 511 -1.41 4.32 -8.81
N THR A 512 -2.13 4.88 -9.77
CA THR A 512 -3.55 5.27 -9.62
C THR A 512 -4.35 4.87 -10.86
N VAL A 513 -5.48 4.19 -10.66
CA VAL A 513 -6.38 3.78 -11.74
C VAL A 513 -7.80 4.27 -11.46
N ILE A 514 -8.37 5.00 -12.42
CA ILE A 514 -9.76 5.48 -12.39
C ILE A 514 -10.55 4.73 -13.45
N MET A 515 -11.53 3.92 -13.04
CA MET A 515 -12.24 3.04 -13.96
C MET A 515 -13.75 2.98 -13.74
N GLN A 516 -14.48 2.81 -14.83
CA GLN A 516 -15.95 2.68 -14.86
C GLN A 516 -16.67 3.79 -14.08
N SER A 517 -16.05 4.97 -13.98
CA SER A 517 -16.51 6.06 -13.13
C SER A 517 -17.10 7.20 -13.96
N SER A 518 -18.07 7.92 -13.39
CA SER A 518 -18.63 9.14 -13.96
C SER A 518 -17.75 10.33 -13.55
N ILE A 519 -17.29 11.12 -14.51
CA ILE A 519 -16.41 12.27 -14.29
C ILE A 519 -17.12 13.56 -14.76
N GLY A 520 -17.44 14.43 -13.80
CA GLY A 520 -18.02 15.74 -14.05
C GLY A 520 -17.10 16.70 -14.82
N GLY A 521 -17.69 17.76 -15.40
CA GLY A 521 -17.02 18.65 -16.36
C GLY A 521 -16.04 19.64 -15.73
N PHE A 522 -15.83 19.58 -14.42
CA PHE A 522 -14.90 20.43 -13.68
C PHE A 522 -13.43 20.00 -13.84
N LEU A 523 -13.19 18.76 -14.29
CA LEU A 523 -11.85 18.20 -14.40
C LEU A 523 -11.05 18.95 -15.47
N ASN A 524 -9.82 19.36 -15.14
CA ASN A 524 -8.91 19.93 -16.11
C ASN A 524 -8.59 18.91 -17.22
N GLN A 525 -8.54 19.35 -18.48
CA GLN A 525 -8.32 18.45 -19.63
C GLN A 525 -7.01 17.66 -19.55
N LEU A 526 -5.96 18.23 -18.93
CA LEU A 526 -4.69 17.53 -18.69
C LEU A 526 -4.88 16.27 -17.83
N GLY A 527 -5.91 16.23 -16.97
CA GLY A 527 -6.26 15.13 -16.08
C GLY A 527 -5.32 14.97 -14.89
N TRP A 528 -4.01 15.04 -15.11
CA TRP A 528 -2.99 14.79 -14.08
C TRP A 528 -2.02 15.98 -13.98
N LEU A 529 -1.48 16.21 -12.79
CA LEU A 529 -0.54 17.30 -12.50
C LEU A 529 0.84 16.74 -12.14
N PRO A 530 1.97 17.28 -12.65
CA PRO A 530 3.28 16.83 -12.22
C PRO A 530 3.52 17.20 -10.75
N TRP A 531 4.32 16.41 -10.04
CA TRP A 531 4.67 16.69 -8.64
C TRP A 531 5.46 17.99 -8.52
N VAL A 532 6.51 18.12 -9.33
CA VAL A 532 7.31 19.34 -9.47
C VAL A 532 6.89 20.05 -10.76
N SER A 533 6.55 21.34 -10.64
CA SER A 533 6.13 22.15 -11.79
C SER A 533 7.22 22.16 -12.87
N GLY A 534 6.81 21.88 -14.12
CA GLY A 534 7.72 21.87 -15.27
C GLY A 534 8.59 20.60 -15.40
N VAL A 535 8.50 19.65 -14.47
CA VAL A 535 9.25 18.40 -14.52
C VAL A 535 8.30 17.26 -14.87
N GLU A 536 8.59 16.51 -15.93
CA GLU A 536 7.83 15.30 -16.23
C GLU A 536 8.07 14.25 -15.14
N PRO A 537 7.03 13.51 -14.72
CA PRO A 537 7.19 12.48 -13.72
C PRO A 537 7.99 11.29 -14.26
N PRO A 538 8.57 10.46 -13.36
CA PRO A 538 9.28 9.24 -13.76
C PRO A 538 8.45 8.36 -14.67
N ASN A 539 9.09 7.71 -15.66
CA ASN A 539 8.41 6.78 -16.57
C ASN A 539 7.89 5.50 -15.87
N THR A 540 8.22 5.34 -14.58
CA THR A 540 7.85 4.24 -13.69
C THR A 540 6.50 4.41 -13.01
N ILE A 541 5.88 5.60 -13.07
CA ILE A 541 4.50 5.77 -12.59
C ILE A 541 3.52 4.95 -13.45
N PHE A 542 2.36 4.63 -12.89
CA PHE A 542 1.27 3.96 -13.59
C PHE A 542 -0.05 4.68 -13.33
N TYR A 543 -0.38 5.64 -14.18
CA TYR A 543 -1.66 6.37 -14.14
C TYR A 543 -2.54 5.94 -15.30
N ALA A 544 -3.77 5.55 -15.02
CA ALA A 544 -4.62 4.98 -16.05
C ALA A 544 -6.11 5.32 -15.89
N GLU A 545 -6.79 5.35 -17.01
CA GLU A 545 -8.24 5.54 -17.11
C GLU A 545 -8.87 4.41 -17.94
N TYR A 546 -10.02 3.88 -17.50
CA TYR A 546 -10.69 2.78 -18.21
C TYR A 546 -12.22 2.93 -18.17
N GLN A 547 -12.85 3.07 -19.35
CA GLN A 547 -14.31 3.12 -19.50
C GLN A 547 -15.01 4.15 -18.59
N ASN A 548 -14.38 5.31 -18.37
CA ASN A 548 -15.00 6.42 -17.65
C ASN A 548 -16.01 7.15 -18.56
N THR A 549 -17.08 7.67 -17.96
CA THR A 549 -18.14 8.41 -18.65
C THR A 549 -18.26 9.83 -18.10
N GLY A 550 -19.10 10.66 -18.72
CA GLY A 550 -19.33 12.04 -18.29
C GLY A 550 -18.43 13.07 -18.98
N PRO A 551 -18.75 14.36 -18.84
CA PRO A 551 -18.10 15.44 -19.58
C PRO A 551 -16.60 15.62 -19.29
N GLY A 552 -16.09 15.15 -18.15
CA GLY A 552 -14.67 15.19 -17.79
C GLY A 552 -13.86 13.96 -18.23
N SER A 553 -14.49 12.94 -18.82
CA SER A 553 -13.82 11.64 -19.09
C SER A 553 -13.03 11.57 -20.39
N SER A 554 -13.08 12.61 -21.23
CA SER A 554 -12.32 12.62 -22.48
C SER A 554 -10.81 12.58 -22.23
N VAL A 555 -10.14 11.58 -22.81
CA VAL A 555 -8.69 11.39 -22.69
C VAL A 555 -7.88 12.14 -23.75
N ALA A 556 -8.52 12.77 -24.74
CA ALA A 556 -7.86 13.37 -25.89
C ALA A 556 -6.91 14.53 -25.53
N GLY A 557 -7.21 15.26 -24.45
CA GLY A 557 -6.43 16.40 -23.96
C GLY A 557 -5.47 16.08 -22.80
N ARG A 558 -5.33 14.80 -22.45
CA ARG A 558 -4.53 14.37 -21.29
C ARG A 558 -3.04 14.58 -21.52
N VAL A 559 -2.29 14.59 -20.42
CA VAL A 559 -0.82 14.57 -20.42
C VAL A 559 -0.25 13.43 -21.27
N LYS A 560 0.97 13.60 -21.79
CA LYS A 560 1.65 12.61 -22.66
C LYS A 560 2.79 11.86 -21.97
N TRP A 561 2.77 11.78 -20.64
CA TRP A 561 3.82 11.13 -19.86
C TRP A 561 3.95 9.64 -20.19
N ALA A 562 5.16 9.11 -20.15
CA ALA A 562 5.43 7.69 -20.45
C ALA A 562 4.67 6.72 -19.52
N GLY A 563 4.49 7.10 -18.26
CA GLY A 563 3.76 6.34 -17.24
C GLY A 563 2.23 6.54 -17.26
N TYR A 564 1.70 7.39 -18.14
CA TYR A 564 0.25 7.53 -18.33
C TYR A 564 -0.28 6.57 -19.41
N LYS A 565 -1.39 5.89 -19.10
CA LYS A 565 -2.09 4.93 -19.99
C LYS A 565 -3.50 5.45 -20.27
N PRO A 566 -3.74 6.09 -21.43
CA PRO A 566 -5.05 6.67 -21.79
C PRO A 566 -6.13 5.62 -22.09
N ALA A 567 -5.73 4.37 -22.31
CA ALA A 567 -6.64 3.25 -22.47
C ALA A 567 -5.96 1.98 -21.94
N LEU A 568 -6.66 1.27 -21.06
CA LEU A 568 -6.29 -0.08 -20.64
C LEU A 568 -7.09 -1.11 -21.44
N THR A 569 -6.48 -2.28 -21.65
CA THR A 569 -7.23 -3.49 -22.00
C THR A 569 -8.08 -3.95 -20.82
N LYS A 570 -9.09 -4.80 -21.10
CA LYS A 570 -9.92 -5.40 -20.05
C LYS A 570 -9.07 -6.17 -19.03
N ASP A 571 -8.06 -6.92 -19.48
CA ASP A 571 -7.21 -7.72 -18.60
C ASP A 571 -6.29 -6.85 -17.73
N GLU A 572 -5.76 -5.74 -18.28
CA GLU A 572 -4.99 -4.77 -17.49
C GLU A 572 -5.86 -4.10 -16.43
N ALA A 573 -7.08 -3.67 -16.78
CA ALA A 573 -8.03 -3.07 -15.84
C ALA A 573 -8.48 -4.08 -14.77
N ALA A 574 -8.66 -5.36 -15.13
CA ALA A 574 -9.08 -6.41 -14.21
C ALA A 574 -8.12 -6.60 -13.03
N ARG A 575 -6.82 -6.29 -13.20
CA ARG A 575 -5.82 -6.35 -12.13
C ARG A 575 -6.09 -5.38 -10.98
N PHE A 576 -6.85 -4.31 -11.22
CA PHE A 576 -7.18 -3.27 -10.24
C PHE A 576 -8.57 -3.46 -9.60
N THR A 577 -9.26 -4.57 -9.90
CA THR A 577 -10.56 -4.91 -9.30
C THR A 577 -10.40 -5.43 -7.88
N VAL A 578 -11.50 -5.41 -7.10
CA VAL A 578 -11.52 -5.90 -5.71
C VAL A 578 -10.96 -7.31 -5.56
N GLY A 579 -11.34 -8.23 -6.43
CA GLY A 579 -10.92 -9.63 -6.36
C GLY A 579 -9.43 -9.82 -6.64
N SER A 580 -8.86 -9.08 -7.60
CA SER A 580 -7.46 -9.24 -8.00
C SER A 580 -6.50 -8.39 -7.18
N PHE A 581 -6.87 -7.13 -6.92
CA PHE A 581 -5.96 -6.13 -6.36
C PHE A 581 -5.79 -6.26 -4.85
N ILE A 582 -6.91 -6.45 -4.14
CA ILE A 582 -6.95 -6.54 -2.68
C ILE A 582 -7.39 -7.92 -2.18
N GLN A 583 -7.46 -8.92 -3.07
CA GLN A 583 -7.87 -10.29 -2.76
C GLN A 583 -9.24 -10.34 -2.04
N GLY A 584 -10.14 -9.42 -2.40
CA GLY A 584 -11.37 -9.17 -1.64
C GLY A 584 -12.29 -10.38 -1.50
N GLY A 585 -12.26 -11.32 -2.44
CA GLY A 585 -13.02 -12.57 -2.36
C GLY A 585 -12.70 -13.43 -1.13
N ALA A 586 -11.49 -13.30 -0.56
CA ALA A 586 -11.06 -14.09 0.60
C ALA A 586 -11.56 -13.52 1.94
N TRP A 587 -11.87 -12.23 2.03
CA TRP A 587 -12.12 -11.57 3.32
C TRP A 587 -13.34 -10.65 3.36
N LEU A 588 -13.79 -10.09 2.24
CA LEU A 588 -14.98 -9.22 2.21
C LEU A 588 -16.31 -9.95 2.45
N PRO A 589 -16.56 -11.21 2.03
CA PRO A 589 -17.83 -11.89 2.31
C PRO A 589 -18.18 -11.94 3.80
N ALA A 590 -17.15 -12.09 4.65
CA ALA A 590 -17.26 -12.10 6.11
C ALA A 590 -17.69 -10.76 6.73
N THR A 591 -17.65 -9.68 5.96
CA THR A 591 -18.04 -8.33 6.39
C THR A 591 -19.52 -8.03 6.14
N SER A 592 -20.17 -8.82 5.27
CA SER A 592 -21.53 -8.59 4.74
C SER A 592 -21.72 -7.24 4.03
N VAL A 593 -20.63 -6.58 3.64
CA VAL A 593 -20.66 -5.42 2.74
C VAL A 593 -20.67 -5.93 1.31
N ALA A 594 -21.61 -5.43 0.50
CA ALA A 594 -21.68 -5.79 -0.92
C ALA A 594 -20.49 -5.22 -1.68
N PHE A 595 -19.93 -6.02 -2.60
CA PHE A 595 -18.82 -5.62 -3.45
C PHE A 595 -18.88 -6.33 -4.80
N ASP A 596 -18.44 -5.65 -5.85
CA ASP A 596 -18.19 -6.27 -7.14
C ASP A 596 -16.74 -6.73 -7.18
N SER A 597 -16.52 -8.04 -7.33
CA SER A 597 -15.17 -8.63 -7.33
C SER A 597 -14.38 -8.39 -8.61
N ALA A 598 -15.06 -8.09 -9.72
CA ALA A 598 -14.50 -7.95 -11.06
C ALA A 598 -15.08 -6.70 -11.78
N LEU A 599 -14.67 -6.49 -13.04
CA LEU A 599 -15.14 -5.39 -13.90
C LEU A 599 -16.63 -5.49 -14.21
#